data_AF-A0A2H0KEL2-F1
#
_entry.id   AF-A0A2H0KEL2-F1
#
_cell.length_a   1.000
_cell.length_b   1.000
_cell.length_c   1.000
_cell.angle_alpha   90.00
_cell.angle_beta   90.00
_cell.angle_gamma   90.00
#
_symmetry.space_group_name_H-M   'P 1'
#
loop_
_entity.id
_entity.type
_entity.pdbx_description
1 polymer ?
#
loop_
_entity_poly.entity_id
_entity_poly.type
_entity_poly.pdbx_seq_one_letter_code
_entity_poly.pdbx_strand_id
1 'polypeptide(L)'
;AGVNIGKAHEAVKVILDEFGKVKKGEVKQEELNKAKEYLKGHVALDLEDSLEVALWYGRKQLLQEETETPQEMFAKIDKVTLEDVNRVAKRVLVKEKVNLAMIGPLKEEEKFLELIS
;
A
#
# COMPACT_ATOMS: atom_id res chain seq x y z
N ALA A 1 11.06 2.25 -11.28
CA ALA A 1 12.48 2.64 -11.16
C ALA A 1 13.00 2.25 -9.77
N GLY A 2 14.29 1.94 -9.63
CA GLY A 2 14.92 1.61 -8.34
C GLY A 2 15.47 2.85 -7.61
N VAL A 3 16.04 2.64 -6.42
CA VAL A 3 16.68 3.69 -5.61
C VAL A 3 18.17 3.79 -5.95
N ASN A 4 18.75 5.00 -5.91
CA ASN A 4 20.20 5.18 -6.00
C ASN A 4 20.91 4.41 -4.87
N ILE A 5 21.94 3.63 -5.20
CA ILE A 5 22.66 2.75 -4.26
C ILE A 5 23.12 3.51 -3.00
N GLY A 6 23.66 4.73 -3.15
CA GLY A 6 24.15 5.53 -2.03
C GLY A 6 23.04 6.04 -1.09
N LYS A 7 21.77 5.96 -1.52
CA LYS A 7 20.60 6.35 -0.74
C LYS A 7 19.74 5.16 -0.31
N ALA A 8 20.13 3.93 -0.63
CA ALA A 8 19.31 2.75 -0.36
C ALA A 8 19.01 2.61 1.14
N HIS A 9 20.02 2.76 2.00
CA HIS A 9 19.86 2.68 3.46
C HIS A 9 18.91 3.76 4.00
N GLU A 10 19.11 5.01 3.56
CA GLU A 10 18.23 6.13 3.94
C GLU A 10 16.79 5.88 3.48
N ALA A 11 16.59 5.40 2.26
CA ALA A 11 15.26 5.12 1.72
C ALA A 11 14.54 4.04 2.55
N VAL A 12 15.21 2.94 2.90
CA VAL A 12 14.63 1.89 3.75
C VAL A 12 14.25 2.46 5.12
N LYS A 13 15.15 3.24 5.74
CA LYS A 13 14.87 3.88 7.02
C LYS A 13 13.64 4.78 6.95
N VAL A 14 13.57 5.66 5.95
CA VAL A 14 12.42 6.58 5.78
C VAL A 14 11.12 5.82 5.56
N ILE A 15 11.13 4.75 4.74
CA ILE A 15 9.95 3.91 4.52
C ILE A 15 9.44 3.32 5.84
N LEU A 16 10.35 2.78 6.67
CA LEU A 16 10.01 2.21 7.97
C LEU A 16 9.51 3.27 8.96
N ASP A 17 10.10 4.46 8.95
CA ASP A 17 9.66 5.60 9.77
C ASP A 17 8.23 6.03 9.39
N GLU A 18 7.91 6.14 8.10
CA GLU A 18 6.56 6.46 7.62
C GLU A 18 5.55 5.37 7.98
N PHE A 19 5.89 4.09 7.81
CA PHE A 19 5.05 2.99 8.32
C PHE A 19 4.85 3.07 9.84
N GLY A 20 5.87 3.48 10.58
CA GLY A 20 5.79 3.76 12.01
C GLY A 20 4.77 4.85 12.35
N LYS A 21 4.77 5.96 11.61
CA LYS A 21 3.79 7.06 11.77
C LYS A 21 2.36 6.60 11.48
N VAL A 22 2.17 5.85 10.38
CA VAL A 22 0.86 5.27 10.04
C VAL A 22 0.37 4.34 11.14
N LYS A 23 1.23 3.47 11.68
CA LYS A 23 0.89 2.58 12.80
C LYS A 23 0.53 3.33 14.09
N LYS A 24 1.21 4.45 14.37
CA LYS A 24 0.91 5.32 15.53
C LYS A 24 -0.39 6.10 15.38
N GLY A 25 -1.00 6.08 14.19
CA GLY A 25 -2.24 6.79 13.89
C GLY A 25 -2.03 8.26 13.58
N GLU A 26 -0.88 8.61 13.02
CA GLU A 26 -0.52 9.98 12.65
C GLU A 26 -1.05 10.38 11.25
N VAL A 27 -1.82 9.50 10.59
CA VAL A 27 -2.47 9.80 9.31
C VAL A 27 -3.50 10.90 9.50
N LYS A 28 -3.41 11.96 8.69
CA LYS A 28 -4.34 13.08 8.73
C LYS A 28 -5.58 12.79 7.89
N GLN A 29 -6.71 13.41 8.24
CA GLN A 29 -7.96 13.27 7.47
C GLN A 29 -7.78 13.69 6.00
N GLU A 30 -7.00 14.74 5.74
CA GLU A 30 -6.69 15.21 4.39
C GLU A 30 -5.92 14.16 3.57
N GLU A 31 -4.98 13.45 4.19
CA GLU A 31 -4.21 12.39 3.55
C GLU A 31 -5.10 11.18 3.25
N LEU A 32 -5.99 10.80 4.17
CA LEU A 32 -6.99 9.76 3.92
C LEU A 32 -7.90 10.14 2.75
N ASN A 33 -8.44 11.37 2.74
CA ASN A 33 -9.29 11.84 1.65
C ASN A 33 -8.54 11.80 0.31
N LYS A 34 -7.30 12.29 0.28
CA LYS A 34 -6.47 12.27 -0.92
C LYS A 34 -6.19 10.84 -1.40
N ALA A 35 -5.91 9.91 -0.48
CA ALA A 35 -5.68 8.50 -0.82
C ALA A 35 -6.94 7.83 -1.40
N LYS A 36 -8.13 8.13 -0.85
CA LYS A 36 -9.41 7.64 -1.38
C LYS A 36 -9.66 8.13 -2.80
N GLU A 37 -9.50 9.44 -3.05
CA GLU A 37 -9.68 10.00 -4.39
C GLU A 37 -8.65 9.46 -5.38
N TYR A 38 -7.39 9.29 -4.94
CA TYR A 38 -6.36 8.66 -5.77
C TYR A 38 -6.75 7.24 -6.19
N LEU A 39 -7.21 6.40 -5.25
CA LEU A 39 -7.63 5.03 -5.55
C LEU A 39 -8.82 4.98 -6.51
N LYS A 40 -9.86 5.79 -6.26
CA LYS A 40 -11.04 5.86 -7.14
C LYS A 40 -10.66 6.34 -8.54
N GLY A 41 -9.82 7.38 -8.64
CA GLY A 41 -9.33 7.91 -9.91
C GLY A 41 -8.50 6.89 -10.69
N HIS A 42 -7.62 6.14 -10.02
CA HIS A 42 -6.81 5.11 -10.67
C HIS A 42 -7.68 3.99 -11.25
N VAL A 43 -8.63 3.47 -10.47
CA VAL A 43 -9.58 2.45 -10.95
C VAL A 43 -10.42 2.96 -12.12
N ALA A 44 -10.88 4.20 -12.08
CA ALA A 44 -11.65 4.78 -13.18
C ALA A 44 -10.86 4.83 -14.49
N LEU A 45 -9.56 5.18 -14.42
CA LEU A 45 -8.67 5.22 -15.58
C LEU A 45 -8.35 3.81 -16.10
N ASP A 46 -8.10 2.84 -15.21
CA ASP A 46 -7.81 1.46 -15.62
C ASP A 46 -8.97 0.84 -16.40
N LEU A 47 -10.21 1.17 -16.02
CA LEU A 47 -11.43 0.64 -16.65
C LEU A 47 -11.78 1.28 -18.00
N GLU A 48 -10.94 2.16 -18.55
CA GLU A 48 -11.07 2.66 -19.93
C GLU A 48 -10.62 1.60 -20.96
N ASP A 49 -9.78 0.64 -20.56
CA ASP A 49 -9.36 -0.48 -21.39
C ASP A 49 -10.28 -1.69 -21.21
N SER A 50 -10.88 -2.18 -22.30
CA SER A 50 -11.77 -3.34 -22.29
C SER A 50 -11.14 -4.63 -21.74
N LEU A 51 -9.84 -4.83 -21.90
CA LEU A 51 -9.11 -5.96 -21.33
C LEU A 51 -9.01 -5.83 -19.81
N GLU A 52 -8.72 -4.63 -19.30
CA GLU A 52 -8.69 -4.39 -17.85
C GLU A 52 -10.07 -4.56 -17.22
N VAL A 53 -11.14 -4.12 -17.91
CA VAL A 53 -12.52 -4.41 -17.47
C VAL A 53 -12.77 -5.91 -17.37
N ALA A 54 -12.38 -6.70 -18.38
CA ALA A 54 -12.55 -8.15 -18.36
C ALA A 54 -11.73 -8.82 -17.23
N LEU A 55 -10.47 -8.39 -17.04
CA LEU A 55 -9.60 -8.89 -15.99
C LEU A 55 -10.11 -8.51 -14.59
N TRP A 56 -10.68 -7.32 -14.42
CA TRP A 56 -11.29 -6.88 -13.17
C TRP A 56 -12.38 -7.84 -12.71
N TYR A 57 -13.41 -8.04 -13.54
CA TYR A 57 -14.52 -8.93 -13.20
C TYR A 57 -14.09 -10.39 -13.13
N GLY A 58 -13.20 -10.82 -14.03
CA GLY A 58 -12.66 -12.18 -14.02
C GLY A 58 -11.92 -12.52 -12.71
N ARG A 59 -11.03 -11.63 -12.25
CA ARG A 59 -10.29 -11.83 -10.98
C ARG A 59 -11.22 -11.80 -9.77
N LYS A 60 -12.17 -10.86 -9.75
CA LYS A 60 -13.16 -10.73 -8.67
C LYS A 60 -14.01 -12.00 -8.55
N GLN A 61 -14.59 -12.47 -9.66
CA GLN A 61 -15.39 -13.69 -9.65
C GLN A 61 -14.56 -14.92 -9.29
N LEU A 62 -13.33 -15.04 -9.80
CA LEU A 62 -12.49 -16.20 -9.56
C LEU A 62 -11.95 -16.30 -8.13
N LEU A 63 -11.58 -15.16 -7.52
CA LEU A 63 -10.92 -15.14 -6.21
C LEU A 63 -11.87 -14.85 -5.05
N GLN A 64 -12.99 -14.18 -5.32
CA GLN A 64 -13.90 -13.67 -4.29
C GLN A 64 -15.33 -14.17 -4.48
N GLU A 65 -15.64 -14.87 -5.59
CA GLU A 65 -17.01 -15.28 -5.96
C GLU A 65 -18.01 -14.10 -6.02
N GLU A 66 -17.49 -12.90 -6.19
CA GLU A 66 -18.24 -11.64 -6.23
C GLU A 66 -18.08 -10.98 -7.60
N THR A 67 -19.14 -10.33 -8.07
CA THR A 67 -19.16 -9.51 -9.29
C THR A 67 -19.49 -8.06 -8.95
N GLU A 68 -18.66 -7.49 -8.07
CA GLU A 68 -18.76 -6.10 -7.62
C GLU A 68 -18.49 -5.09 -8.76
N THR A 69 -19.39 -4.11 -8.90
CA THR A 69 -19.22 -2.97 -9.79
C THR A 69 -18.23 -1.94 -9.23
N PRO A 70 -17.58 -1.13 -10.09
CA PRO A 70 -16.71 -0.05 -9.64
C PRO A 70 -17.40 0.92 -8.66
N GLN A 71 -18.68 1.22 -8.89
CA GLN A 71 -19.47 2.12 -8.04
C GLN A 71 -19.69 1.54 -6.63
N GLU A 72 -19.93 0.23 -6.53
CA GLU A 72 -20.04 -0.45 -5.23
C GLU A 72 -18.70 -0.45 -4.49
N MET A 73 -17.59 -0.67 -5.20
CA MET A 73 -16.25 -0.54 -4.60
C MET A 73 -15.99 0.89 -4.11
N PHE A 74 -16.36 1.91 -4.89
CA PHE A 74 -16.18 3.32 -4.49
C PHE A 74 -16.99 3.65 -3.23
N ALA A 75 -18.21 3.15 -3.13
CA ALA A 75 -19.02 3.30 -1.92
C ALA A 75 -18.39 2.61 -0.69
N LYS A 76 -17.68 1.47 -0.87
CA LYS A 76 -16.89 0.84 0.20
C LYS A 76 -15.67 1.69 0.58
N ILE A 77 -14.95 2.27 -0.39
CA ILE A 77 -13.81 3.17 -0.15
C ILE A 77 -14.25 4.41 0.64
N ASP A 78 -15.37 5.02 0.25
CA ASP A 78 -15.87 6.25 0.88
C ASP A 78 -16.22 6.03 2.36
N LYS A 79 -16.66 4.82 2.73
CA LYS A 79 -16.98 4.45 4.11
C LYS A 79 -15.76 4.26 5.02
N VAL A 80 -14.55 4.13 4.49
CA VAL A 80 -13.34 3.87 5.30
C VAL A 80 -13.03 5.06 6.21
N THR A 81 -12.87 4.82 7.51
CA THR A 81 -12.58 5.88 8.50
C THR A 81 -11.09 5.90 8.90
N LEU A 82 -10.64 6.96 9.59
CA LEU A 82 -9.29 6.98 10.18
C LEU A 82 -9.14 5.87 11.22
N GLU A 83 -10.20 5.56 11.96
CA GLU A 83 -10.25 4.46 12.92
C GLU A 83 -10.01 3.11 12.23
N ASP A 84 -10.62 2.89 11.05
CA ASP A 84 -10.38 1.70 10.24
C ASP A 84 -8.93 1.59 9.80
N VAL A 85 -8.36 2.68 9.28
CA VAL A 85 -6.96 2.75 8.85
C VAL A 85 -6.05 2.43 10.03
N ASN A 86 -6.25 3.07 11.18
CA ASN A 86 -5.45 2.87 12.38
C ASN A 86 -5.55 1.43 12.90
N ARG A 87 -6.76 0.85 12.90
CA ARG A 87 -7.01 -0.54 13.29
C ARG A 87 -6.26 -1.52 12.37
N VAL A 88 -6.35 -1.33 11.05
CA VAL A 88 -5.68 -2.20 10.08
C VAL A 88 -4.18 -2.01 10.14
N ALA A 89 -3.68 -0.78 10.21
CA ALA A 89 -2.26 -0.46 10.33
C ALA A 89 -1.61 -1.16 11.52
N LYS A 90 -2.24 -1.11 12.71
CA LYS A 90 -1.75 -1.82 13.91
C LYS A 90 -1.71 -3.34 13.72
N ARG A 91 -2.63 -3.90 12.94
CA ARG A 91 -2.73 -5.34 12.66
C ARG A 91 -1.67 -5.82 11.65
N VAL A 92 -1.38 -5.02 10.62
CA VAL A 92 -0.55 -5.45 9.48
C VAL A 92 0.89 -4.95 9.56
N LEU A 93 1.14 -3.77 10.12
CA LEU A 93 2.47 -3.17 10.27
C LEU A 93 3.12 -3.63 11.58
N VAL A 94 3.36 -4.94 11.70
CA VAL A 94 4.02 -5.55 12.86
C VAL A 94 5.47 -5.87 12.52
N LYS A 95 6.37 -5.60 13.48
CA LYS A 95 7.82 -5.62 13.25
C LYS A 95 8.29 -7.03 12.87
N GLU A 96 7.69 -8.02 13.51
CA GLU A 96 7.97 -9.45 13.36
C GLU A 96 7.62 -10.00 11.96
N LYS A 97 6.89 -9.22 11.14
CA LYS A 97 6.50 -9.61 9.77
C LYS A 97 7.19 -8.76 8.70
N VAL A 98 8.11 -7.88 9.08
CA VAL A 98 8.88 -7.10 8.10
C VAL A 98 9.87 -8.03 7.40
N ASN A 99 9.83 -8.02 6.07
CA ASN A 99 10.75 -8.75 5.21
C ASN A 99 11.37 -7.75 4.22
N LEU A 100 12.68 -7.83 4.02
CA LEU A 100 13.41 -6.96 3.10
C LEU A 100 14.08 -7.79 2.03
N ALA A 101 13.79 -7.49 0.76
CA ALA A 101 14.44 -8.09 -0.39
C ALA A 101 15.13 -6.99 -1.20
N MET A 102 16.42 -7.17 -1.52
CA MET A 102 17.22 -6.18 -2.22
C MET A 102 18.04 -6.85 -3.32
N ILE A 103 18.13 -6.18 -4.48
CA ILE A 103 18.91 -6.64 -5.63
C ILE A 103 19.80 -5.48 -6.08
N GLY A 104 21.11 -5.70 -6.10
CA GLY A 104 22.09 -4.71 -6.54
C GLY A 104 23.48 -4.95 -5.93
N PRO A 105 24.48 -4.12 -6.28
CA PRO A 105 25.85 -4.23 -5.76
C PRO A 105 25.94 -3.66 -4.33
N LEU A 106 25.20 -4.27 -3.40
CA LEU A 106 25.10 -3.88 -1.99
C LEU A 106 26.14 -4.68 -1.20
N LYS A 107 27.01 -3.98 -0.46
CA LYS A 107 28.12 -4.61 0.28
C LYS A 107 27.92 -4.64 1.80
N GLU A 108 26.88 -3.97 2.31
CA GLU A 108 26.72 -3.64 3.74
C GLU A 108 25.40 -4.21 4.28
N GLU A 109 25.17 -5.51 4.08
CA GLU A 109 23.92 -6.20 4.47
C GLU A 109 23.55 -5.99 5.94
N GLU A 110 24.53 -6.05 6.85
CA GLU A 110 24.34 -5.88 8.30
C GLU A 110 23.62 -4.57 8.64
N LYS A 111 23.98 -3.46 7.97
CA LYS A 111 23.33 -2.15 8.21
C LYS A 111 21.85 -2.14 7.83
N PHE A 112 21.45 -2.94 6.84
CA PHE A 112 20.04 -3.07 6.46
C PHE A 112 19.29 -4.00 7.40
N LEU A 113 19.94 -5.07 7.89
CA LEU A 113 19.36 -5.96 8.89
C LEU A 113 19.06 -5.22 10.20
N GLU A 114 19.93 -4.32 10.63
CA GLU A 114 19.71 -3.47 11.82
C GLU A 114 18.44 -2.61 11.73
N LEU A 115 18.01 -2.22 10.51
CA LEU A 115 16.81 -1.41 10.31
C LEU A 115 15.51 -2.20 10.51
N ILE A 116 15.53 -3.50 10.19
CA ILE A 116 14.32 -4.35 10.22
C ILE A 116 14.27 -5.30 11.41
N SER A 117 15.39 -5.47 12.12
CA SER A 117 15.52 -6.28 13.35
C SER A 117 14.92 -5.59 14.56
#